data_AF-A0A661DFY0-F1
#
_entry.id   AF-A0A661DFY0-F1
#
_cell.length_a   1.000
_cell.length_b   1.000
_cell.length_c   1.000
_cell.angle_alpha   90.00
_cell.angle_beta   90.00
_cell.angle_gamma   90.00
#
_symmetry.space_group_name_H-M   'P 1'
#
loop_
_entity.id
_entity.type
_entity.pdbx_description
1 polymer ?
#
loop_
_entity_poly.entity_id
_entity_poly.type
_entity_poly.pdbx_seq_one_letter_code
_entity_poly.pdbx_strand_id
1 'polypeptide(L)'
;MNIENIKKAIEADAGEKLPDLEKSLKESKTGQYERTYTPEQILIRDARKRLNLSQQGFSNLINTPVATLRDWEQGRYPPPGVMLKLAEIALHHPEVFDNVA
;
A
#
# COMPACT_ATOMS: atom_id res chain seq x y z
N MET A 1 -18.60 -12.51 11.38
CA MET A 1 -17.31 -13.26 11.38
C MET A 1 -17.30 -14.29 12.51
N ASN A 2 -17.37 -15.58 12.15
CA ASN A 2 -17.18 -16.69 13.10
C ASN A 2 -15.68 -17.01 13.17
N ILE A 3 -15.01 -16.55 14.23
CA ILE A 3 -13.55 -16.62 14.38
C ILE A 3 -13.07 -18.08 14.46
N GLU A 4 -13.84 -18.96 15.09
CA GLU A 4 -13.44 -20.34 15.32
C GLU A 4 -13.44 -21.17 14.01
N ASN A 5 -14.43 -20.95 13.15
CA ASN A 5 -14.45 -21.58 11.83
C ASN A 5 -13.30 -21.09 10.95
N ILE A 6 -12.97 -19.79 11.00
CA ILE A 6 -11.87 -19.21 10.22
C ILE A 6 -10.52 -19.73 10.72
N LYS A 7 -10.31 -19.75 12.04
CA LYS A 7 -9.09 -20.29 12.65
C LYS A 7 -8.84 -21.72 12.20
N LYS A 8 -9.86 -22.60 12.31
CA LYS A 8 -9.75 -24.01 11.91
C LYS A 8 -9.40 -24.16 10.43
N ALA A 9 -10.01 -23.36 9.56
CA ALA A 9 -9.72 -23.41 8.13
C ALA A 9 -8.27 -23.00 7.81
N ILE A 10 -7.79 -21.91 8.43
CA ILE A 10 -6.42 -21.41 8.22
C ILE A 10 -5.37 -22.38 8.78
N GLU A 11 -5.56 -22.90 10.00
CA GLU A 11 -4.61 -23.86 10.60
C GLU A 11 -4.58 -25.19 9.82
N ALA A 12 -5.72 -25.62 9.25
CA ALA A 12 -5.76 -26.80 8.40
C ALA A 12 -5.01 -26.60 7.08
N ASP A 13 -5.14 -25.42 6.46
CA ASP A 13 -4.45 -25.06 5.22
C ASP A 13 -2.94 -24.86 5.45
N ALA A 14 -2.56 -24.20 6.55
CA ALA A 14 -1.17 -24.02 6.96
C ALA A 14 -0.48 -25.32 7.39
N GLY A 15 -1.25 -26.34 7.79
CA GLY A 15 -0.74 -27.61 8.30
C GLY A 15 -0.13 -27.52 9.71
N GLU A 16 -0.27 -26.39 10.38
CA GLU A 16 0.26 -26.14 11.72
C GLU A 16 -0.68 -25.23 12.54
N LYS A 17 -0.50 -25.27 13.86
CA LYS A 17 -1.21 -24.35 14.76
C LYS A 17 -0.55 -22.98 14.74
N LEU A 18 -1.37 -21.93 14.78
CA LEU A 18 -0.92 -20.55 14.77
C LEU A 18 -1.31 -19.92 16.12
N PRO A 19 -0.39 -19.87 17.12
CA PRO A 19 -0.70 -19.55 18.51
C PRO A 19 -1.44 -18.21 18.69
N ASP A 20 -1.06 -17.20 17.91
CA ASP A 20 -1.62 -15.85 18.01
C ASP A 20 -2.77 -15.57 17.03
N LEU A 21 -3.11 -16.51 16.14
CA LEU A 21 -4.12 -16.29 15.10
C LEU A 21 -5.48 -15.91 15.68
N GLU A 22 -5.89 -16.57 16.77
CA GLU A 22 -7.16 -16.26 17.41
C GLU A 22 -7.20 -14.83 17.98
N LYS A 23 -6.07 -14.37 18.54
CA LYS A 23 -5.92 -13.02 19.04
C LYS A 23 -5.99 -12.02 17.89
N SER A 24 -5.23 -12.23 16.82
CA SER A 24 -5.24 -11.37 15.63
C SER A 24 -6.61 -11.30 14.94
N LEU A 25 -7.35 -12.42 14.90
CA LEU A 25 -8.72 -12.44 14.36
C LEU A 25 -9.71 -11.66 15.24
N LYS A 26 -9.53 -11.67 16.58
CA LYS A 26 -10.34 -10.85 17.50
C LYS A 26 -10.04 -9.37 17.33
N GLU A 27 -8.76 -9.00 17.24
CA GLU A 27 -8.28 -7.63 17.00
C GLU A 27 -8.80 -7.09 15.65
N SER A 28 -8.66 -7.87 14.58
CA SER A 28 -9.20 -7.49 13.26
C SER A 28 -10.71 -7.31 13.28
N LYS A 29 -11.46 -8.16 14.00
CA LYS A 29 -12.92 -8.03 14.12
C LYS A 29 -13.34 -6.74 14.84
N THR A 30 -12.52 -6.21 15.74
CA THR A 30 -12.75 -4.94 16.44
C THR A 30 -12.13 -3.73 15.74
N GLY A 31 -11.56 -3.93 14.55
CA GLY A 31 -10.92 -2.86 13.78
C GLY A 31 -9.54 -2.46 14.33
N GLN A 32 -8.95 -3.26 15.22
CA GLN A 32 -7.59 -3.08 15.67
C GLN A 32 -6.65 -3.69 14.64
N TYR A 33 -5.98 -2.83 13.89
CA TYR A 33 -4.99 -3.19 12.89
C TYR A 33 -3.66 -2.55 13.26
N GLU A 34 -2.56 -3.30 13.22
CA GLU A 34 -1.22 -2.72 13.40
C GLU A 34 -0.87 -1.72 12.29
N ARG A 35 -1.39 -1.95 11.07
CA ARG A 35 -1.18 -1.09 9.90
C ARG A 35 -2.45 -1.01 9.07
N THR A 36 -2.88 0.20 8.79
CA THR A 36 -3.92 0.50 7.80
C THR A 36 -3.26 1.11 6.57
N TYR A 37 -3.62 0.62 5.39
CA TYR A 37 -3.21 1.22 4.12
C TYR A 37 -4.32 2.11 3.61
N THR A 38 -4.02 3.36 3.27
CA THR A 38 -5.02 4.25 2.66
C THR A 38 -5.10 4.01 1.15
N PRO A 39 -6.25 4.27 0.50
CA PRO A 39 -6.35 4.24 -0.96
C PRO A 39 -5.29 5.12 -1.64
N GLU A 40 -5.02 6.30 -1.08
CA GLU A 40 -4.01 7.24 -1.56
C GLU A 40 -2.61 6.64 -1.51
N GLN A 41 -2.27 5.97 -0.41
CA GLN A 41 -0.97 5.30 -0.25
C GLN A 41 -0.78 4.21 -1.30
N ILE A 42 -1.82 3.40 -1.53
CA ILE A 42 -1.80 2.32 -2.54
C ILE A 42 -1.63 2.94 -3.93
N LEU A 43 -2.39 3.99 -4.24
CA LEU A 43 -2.34 4.69 -5.53
C LEU A 43 -0.94 5.22 -5.86
N ILE A 44 -0.28 5.92 -4.94
CA ILE A 44 1.08 6.45 -5.15
C ILE A 44 2.07 5.30 -5.42
N ARG A 45 2.00 4.23 -4.61
CA ARG A 45 2.90 3.08 -4.75
C ARG A 45 2.71 2.36 -6.08
N ASP A 46 1.46 2.20 -6.51
CA ASP A 46 1.12 1.50 -7.74
C ASP A 46 1.51 2.32 -8.97
N ALA A 47 1.33 3.64 -8.95
CA ALA A 47 1.82 4.54 -10.00
C ALA A 47 3.34 4.41 -10.19
N ARG A 48 4.13 4.46 -9.11
CA ARG A 48 5.58 4.27 -9.18
C ARG A 48 5.95 2.91 -9.78
N LYS A 49 5.29 1.84 -9.32
CA LYS A 49 5.55 0.48 -9.82
C LYS A 49 5.17 0.33 -11.29
N ARG A 50 4.08 0.98 -11.73
CA ARG A 50 3.65 0.99 -13.12
C ARG A 50 4.69 1.61 -14.04
N LEU A 51 5.37 2.66 -13.59
CA LEU A 51 6.49 3.28 -14.30
C LEU A 51 7.82 2.51 -14.14
N ASN A 52 7.84 1.40 -13.41
CA ASN A 52 9.03 0.61 -13.11
C ASN A 52 10.18 1.41 -12.46
N LEU A 53 9.84 2.36 -11.58
CA LEU A 53 10.81 3.23 -10.94
C LEU A 53 11.10 2.84 -9.48
N SER A 54 12.36 3.04 -9.07
CA SER A 54 12.73 3.04 -7.66
C SER A 54 12.10 4.25 -6.95
N GLN A 55 12.06 4.26 -5.62
CA GLN A 55 11.58 5.44 -4.88
C GLN A 55 12.39 6.69 -5.23
N GLN A 56 13.71 6.55 -5.42
CA GLN A 56 14.56 7.67 -5.82
C GLN A 56 14.27 8.12 -7.26
N GLY A 57 14.08 7.17 -8.19
CA GLY A 57 13.76 7.50 -9.59
C GLY A 57 12.42 8.23 -9.71
N PHE A 58 11.39 7.72 -9.01
CA PHE A 58 10.08 8.37 -9.00
C PHE A 58 10.13 9.73 -8.30
N SER A 59 10.84 9.83 -7.17
CA SER A 59 10.98 11.11 -6.47
C SER A 59 11.66 12.19 -7.34
N ASN A 60 12.64 11.79 -8.15
CA ASN A 60 13.27 12.69 -9.12
C ASN A 60 12.28 13.10 -10.22
N LEU A 61 11.53 12.14 -10.79
CA LEU A 61 10.53 12.40 -11.83
C LEU A 61 9.46 13.42 -11.39
N ILE A 62 8.98 13.31 -10.16
CA ILE A 62 7.93 14.20 -9.61
C ILE A 62 8.50 15.40 -8.85
N ASN A 63 9.81 15.64 -8.94
CA ASN A 63 10.55 16.70 -8.24
C ASN A 63 10.14 16.85 -6.76
N THR A 64 10.18 15.74 -6.02
CA THR A 64 9.78 15.68 -4.62
C THR A 64 10.89 15.01 -3.80
N PRO A 65 11.19 15.44 -2.57
CA PRO A 65 12.14 14.73 -1.72
C PRO A 65 11.74 13.26 -1.49
N VAL A 66 12.70 12.33 -1.58
CA VAL A 66 12.43 10.90 -1.41
C VAL A 66 11.83 10.57 -0.03
N ALA A 67 12.16 11.35 1.00
CA ALA A 67 11.56 11.22 2.34
C ALA A 67 10.05 11.52 2.31
N THR A 68 9.64 12.57 1.60
CA THR A 68 8.23 12.93 1.43
C THR A 68 7.47 11.86 0.64
N LEU A 69 8.04 11.32 -0.44
CA LEU A 69 7.45 10.18 -1.15
C LEU A 69 7.26 8.97 -0.23
N ARG A 70 8.26 8.66 0.62
CA ARG A 70 8.17 7.56 1.59
C ARG A 70 7.08 7.80 2.62
N ASP A 71 6.90 9.03 3.10
CA ASP A 71 5.82 9.38 4.01
C ASP A 71 4.44 9.09 3.39
N TRP A 72 4.26 9.39 2.10
CA TRP A 72 3.04 9.07 1.37
C TRP A 72 2.87 7.56 1.17
N GLU A 73 3.90 6.86 0.69
CA GLU A 73 3.86 5.41 0.44
C GLU A 73 3.76 4.57 1.72
N GLN A 74 4.02 5.16 2.88
CA GLN A 74 3.88 4.52 4.19
C GLN A 74 2.64 4.99 4.95
N GLY A 75 1.86 5.91 4.39
CA GLY A 75 0.63 6.43 5.01
C GLY A 75 0.89 7.32 6.22
N ARG A 76 2.12 7.82 6.42
CA ARG A 76 2.45 8.77 7.50
C ARG A 76 1.85 10.15 7.26
N TYR A 77 1.82 10.57 5.98
CA TYR A 77 1.19 11.81 5.54
C TYR A 77 0.44 11.57 4.23
N PRO A 78 -0.69 12.26 4.01
CA PRO A 78 -1.38 12.18 2.73
C PRO A 78 -0.62 12.97 1.65
N PRO A 79 -0.56 12.47 0.40
CA PRO A 79 -0.08 13.27 -0.73
C PRO A 79 -1.08 14.40 -1.06
N PRO A 80 -0.61 15.50 -1.66
CA PRO A 80 -1.52 16.54 -2.14
C PRO A 80 -2.41 16.01 -3.28
N GLY A 81 -3.60 16.57 -3.45
CA GLY A 81 -4.57 16.11 -4.46
C GLY A 81 -4.03 16.11 -5.91
N VAL A 82 -3.15 17.07 -6.24
CA VAL A 82 -2.46 17.09 -7.54
C VAL A 82 -1.59 15.85 -7.77
N MET A 83 -0.94 15.34 -6.73
CA MET A 83 -0.14 14.12 -6.80
C MET A 83 -1.00 12.86 -6.96
N LEU A 84 -2.18 12.83 -6.33
CA LEU A 84 -3.15 11.76 -6.57
C LEU A 84 -3.57 11.74 -8.04
N LYS A 85 -3.85 12.91 -8.62
CA LYS A 85 -4.21 13.00 -10.04
C LYS A 85 -3.07 12.59 -10.96
N LEU A 86 -1.83 13.00 -10.65
CA LEU A 86 -0.65 12.58 -11.40
C LEU A 86 -0.44 11.06 -11.33
N ALA A 87 -0.68 10.45 -10.17
CA ALA A 87 -0.58 9.00 -9.99
C ALA A 87 -1.65 8.24 -10.79
N GLU A 88 -2.89 8.74 -10.86
CA GLU A 88 -3.91 8.20 -11.78
C GLU A 88 -3.44 8.25 -13.23
N ILE A 89 -2.86 9.38 -13.67
CA ILE A 89 -2.33 9.52 -15.04
C ILE A 89 -1.21 8.51 -15.27
N ALA A 90 -0.26 8.36 -14.33
CA ALA A 90 0.82 7.37 -14.44
C ALA A 90 0.31 5.92 -14.51
N LEU A 91 -0.83 5.61 -13.87
CA LEU A 91 -1.44 4.28 -13.95
C LEU A 91 -2.10 3.99 -15.30
N HIS A 92 -2.84 4.95 -15.83
CA HIS A 92 -3.64 4.78 -17.05
C HIS A 92 -2.87 5.12 -18.34
N HIS A 93 -1.94 6.06 -18.25
CA HIS A 93 -1.18 6.65 -19.36
C HIS A 93 0.32 6.75 -19.02
N PRO A 94 1.00 5.62 -18.73
CA PRO A 94 2.43 5.64 -18.39
C PRO A 94 3.31 6.24 -19.49
N GLU A 95 2.91 6.15 -20.76
CA GLU A 95 3.63 6.67 -21.93
C GLU A 95 3.87 8.19 -21.87
N VAL A 96 3.06 8.93 -21.10
CA VAL A 96 3.23 10.37 -20.92
C VAL A 96 4.55 10.70 -20.21
N PHE A 97 5.14 9.74 -19.48
CA PHE A 97 6.35 9.93 -18.68
C PHE A 97 7.64 9.53 -19.40
N ASP A 98 7.57 8.94 -20.60
CA ASP A 98 8.75 8.42 -21.33
C ASP A 98 9.78 9.51 -21.67
N ASN A 99 9.35 10.77 -21.74
CA ASN A 99 10.19 11.92 -22.13
C ASN A 99 10.26 13.02 -21.06
N VAL A 100 9.95 12.70 -19.79
CA VAL A 100 9.81 13.70 -18.71
C VAL A 100 10.96 13.61 -17.69
N ALA A 101 12.10 13.05 -18.06
CA ALA A 101 13.27 12.89 -17.19
C ALA A 101 14.34 13.96 -17.41
#